data_AF-A0A086J9M0-F1
#
_entry.id   AF-A0A086J9M0-F1
#
_cell.length_a   1.000
_cell.length_b   1.000
_cell.length_c   1.000
_cell.angle_alpha   90.00
_cell.angle_beta   90.00
_cell.angle_gamma   90.00
#
_symmetry.space_group_name_H-M   'P 1'
#
loop_
_entity.id
_entity.type
_entity.pdbx_description
1 polymer ?
#
loop_
_entity_poly.entity_id
_entity_poly.type
_entity_poly.pdbx_seq_one_letter_code
_entity_poly.pdbx_strand_id
1 'polypeptide(L)'
;DDEKATMGLDGLSERCKKYYEAGARFAKWRAVLSIDPAKGKPTNLSITEVAHGLARYAAICQANRLVPIVEPEILTDGSHDITVCAEVTERVLAAVFKALNDHHVLLEGALLKPNMVT
;
A
#
# COMPACT_ATOMS: atom_id res chain seq x y z
N ASP A 1 17.29 -9.16 5.13
CA ASP A 1 16.77 -8.90 3.76
C ASP A 1 16.39 -7.45 3.48
N ASP A 2 16.43 -6.51 4.45
CA ASP A 2 16.17 -5.06 4.26
C ASP A 2 14.80 -4.63 3.68
N GLU A 3 13.88 -5.56 3.45
CA GLU A 3 12.47 -5.25 3.12
C GLU A 3 11.79 -4.50 4.26
N LYS A 4 10.84 -3.62 3.94
CA LYS A 4 10.29 -2.63 4.87
C LYS A 4 8.85 -2.96 5.26
N ALA A 5 8.51 -2.65 6.51
CA ALA A 5 7.12 -2.57 6.97
C ALA A 5 6.81 -1.11 7.33
N THR A 6 5.59 -0.66 7.01
CA THR A 6 5.19 0.72 7.29
C THR A 6 4.44 0.79 8.61
N MET A 7 4.91 1.66 9.50
CA MET A 7 4.35 1.84 10.84
C MET A 7 3.28 2.95 10.89
N GLY A 8 2.46 2.91 11.94
CA GLY A 8 1.55 4.02 12.30
C GLY A 8 0.09 3.63 12.51
N LEU A 9 -0.26 2.34 12.53
CA LEU A 9 -1.65 1.90 12.72
C LEU A 9 -2.14 2.23 14.14
N ASP A 10 -1.23 2.22 15.11
CA ASP A 10 -1.52 2.59 16.48
C ASP A 10 -1.98 4.05 16.57
N GLY A 11 -3.17 4.25 17.14
CA GLY A 11 -3.80 5.57 17.27
C GLY A 11 -4.25 6.20 15.94
N LEU A 12 -4.28 5.45 14.83
CA LEU A 12 -4.64 6.01 13.52
C LEU A 12 -6.07 6.53 13.50
N SER A 13 -7.02 5.82 14.10
CA SER A 13 -8.44 6.22 14.15
C SER A 13 -8.62 7.58 14.82
N GLU A 14 -7.97 7.78 15.96
CA GLU A 14 -7.99 9.03 16.74
C GLU A 14 -7.38 10.17 15.95
N ARG A 15 -6.28 9.92 15.24
CA ARG A 15 -5.67 10.92 14.36
C ARG A 15 -6.58 11.24 13.17
N CYS A 16 -7.21 10.24 12.54
CA CYS A 16 -8.15 10.46 11.44
C CYS A 16 -9.32 11.37 11.85
N LYS A 17 -9.92 11.16 13.03
CA LYS A 17 -10.99 12.03 13.56
C LYS A 17 -10.51 13.48 13.70
N LYS A 18 -9.35 13.67 14.33
CA LYS A 18 -8.72 15.01 14.48
C LYS A 18 -8.44 15.66 13.13
N TYR A 19 -7.94 14.91 12.16
CA TYR A 19 -7.65 15.45 10.83
C TYR A 19 -8.91 15.81 10.06
N TYR A 20 -9.97 15.02 10.18
CA TYR A 20 -11.26 15.35 9.57
C TYR A 20 -11.84 16.65 10.14
N GLU A 21 -11.81 16.81 11.46
CA GLU A 21 -12.21 18.05 12.16
C GLU A 21 -11.37 19.24 11.70
N ALA A 22 -10.07 19.04 11.47
CA ALA A 22 -9.16 20.05 10.94
C ALA A 22 -9.34 20.33 9.42
N GLY A 23 -10.24 19.63 8.73
CA GLY A 23 -10.58 19.89 7.33
C GLY A 23 -10.01 18.91 6.29
N ALA A 24 -9.20 17.93 6.70
CA ALA A 24 -8.72 16.89 5.79
C ALA A 24 -9.89 16.03 5.27
N ARG A 25 -9.84 15.64 3.99
CA ARG A 25 -10.86 14.78 3.35
C ARG A 25 -10.28 13.54 2.69
N PHE A 26 -8.97 13.46 2.63
CA PHE A 26 -8.24 12.27 2.21
C PHE A 26 -6.99 12.11 3.09
N ALA A 27 -6.42 10.92 3.07
CA ALA A 27 -5.16 10.58 3.72
C ALA A 27 -4.24 9.89 2.72
N LYS A 28 -2.96 9.74 3.07
CA LYS A 28 -1.98 9.00 2.26
C LYS A 28 -1.17 8.07 3.13
N TRP A 29 -0.89 6.87 2.63
CA TRP A 29 0.00 5.92 3.27
C TRP A 29 0.91 5.22 2.27
N ARG A 30 2.23 5.43 2.44
CA ARG A 30 3.26 4.89 1.56
C ARG A 30 3.88 3.64 2.17
N ALA A 31 3.79 2.53 1.45
CA ALA A 31 4.57 1.33 1.69
C ALA A 31 5.58 1.13 0.56
N VAL A 32 6.69 0.46 0.86
CA VAL A 32 7.83 0.34 -0.05
C VAL A 32 8.18 -1.12 -0.27
N LEU A 33 8.32 -1.52 -1.54
CA LEU A 33 8.85 -2.81 -1.97
C LEU A 33 10.06 -2.59 -2.89
N SER A 34 10.92 -3.59 -3.02
CA SER A 34 12.10 -3.54 -3.89
C SER A 34 12.16 -4.77 -4.79
N ILE A 35 12.65 -4.61 -6.01
CA ILE A 35 12.92 -5.72 -6.94
C ILE A 35 14.40 -6.09 -6.84
N ASP A 36 14.68 -7.35 -6.50
CA ASP A 36 16.03 -7.93 -6.52
C ASP A 36 15.90 -9.42 -6.90
N PRO A 37 15.97 -9.77 -8.19
CA PRO A 37 15.74 -11.15 -8.65
C PRO A 37 16.75 -12.13 -8.07
N ALA A 38 18.00 -11.69 -7.86
CA ALA A 38 19.05 -12.52 -7.28
C ALA A 38 18.77 -12.91 -5.82
N LYS A 39 17.97 -12.11 -5.12
CA LYS A 39 17.53 -12.38 -3.73
C LYS A 39 16.05 -12.78 -3.63
N GLY A 40 15.38 -13.00 -4.76
CA GLY A 40 13.95 -13.37 -4.80
C GLY A 40 13.01 -12.31 -4.25
N LYS A 41 13.32 -11.01 -4.42
CA LYS A 41 12.49 -9.91 -3.93
C LYS A 41 11.54 -9.33 -5.00
N PRO A 42 10.36 -8.83 -4.61
CA PRO A 42 9.84 -8.82 -3.25
C PRO A 42 9.39 -10.21 -2.80
N THR A 43 9.64 -10.54 -1.53
CA THR A 43 9.24 -11.82 -0.95
C THR A 43 7.73 -11.85 -0.69
N ASN A 44 7.15 -13.05 -0.60
CA ASN A 44 5.74 -13.19 -0.25
C ASN A 44 5.41 -12.57 1.12
N LEU A 45 6.36 -12.61 2.07
CA LEU A 45 6.20 -11.96 3.37
C LEU A 45 6.08 -10.44 3.21
N SER A 46 6.98 -9.81 2.45
CA SER A 46 6.93 -8.36 2.20
C SER A 46 5.64 -7.96 1.48
N ILE A 47 5.22 -8.70 0.46
CA ILE A 47 3.97 -8.44 -0.26
C ILE A 47 2.77 -8.53 0.70
N THR A 48 2.70 -9.60 1.49
CA THR A 48 1.58 -9.83 2.43
C THR A 48 1.52 -8.75 3.49
N GLU A 49 2.65 -8.40 4.09
CA GLU A 49 2.74 -7.34 5.11
C GLU A 49 2.31 -5.98 4.56
N VAL A 50 2.80 -5.60 3.37
CA VAL A 50 2.41 -4.35 2.72
C VAL A 50 0.93 -4.33 2.37
N ALA A 51 0.40 -5.41 1.78
CA ALA A 51 -1.02 -5.50 1.43
C ALA A 51 -1.93 -5.40 2.67
N HIS A 52 -1.61 -6.14 3.74
CA HIS A 52 -2.37 -6.09 4.99
C HIS A 52 -2.29 -4.70 5.66
N GLY A 53 -1.10 -4.11 5.73
CA GLY A 53 -0.90 -2.79 6.33
C GLY A 53 -1.71 -1.71 5.62
N LEU A 54 -1.66 -1.71 4.28
CA LEU A 54 -2.42 -0.78 3.44
C LEU A 54 -3.94 -0.98 3.57
N ALA A 55 -4.41 -2.23 3.62
CA ALA A 55 -5.82 -2.52 3.77
C ALA A 55 -6.38 -2.09 5.14
N ARG A 56 -5.65 -2.35 6.23
CA ARG A 56 -5.99 -1.86 7.57
C ARG A 56 -6.03 -0.34 7.63
N TYR A 57 -5.02 0.31 7.05
CA TYR A 57 -4.97 1.77 6.94
C TYR A 57 -6.20 2.32 6.19
N ALA A 58 -6.53 1.73 5.04
CA ALA A 58 -7.63 2.20 4.19
C ALA A 58 -8.99 2.05 4.89
N ALA A 59 -9.24 0.91 5.53
CA ALA A 59 -10.47 0.67 6.29
C ALA A 59 -10.62 1.66 7.45
N ILE A 60 -9.54 1.94 8.20
CA ILE A 60 -9.57 2.91 9.30
C ILE A 60 -9.84 4.33 8.78
N CYS A 61 -9.25 4.72 7.64
CA CYS A 61 -9.51 6.03 7.05
C CYS A 61 -10.96 6.19 6.62
N GLN A 62 -11.53 5.19 5.92
CA GLN A 62 -12.92 5.22 5.47
C GLN A 62 -13.91 5.26 6.64
N ALA A 63 -13.67 4.45 7.68
CA ALA A 63 -14.47 4.49 8.91
C ALA A 63 -14.48 5.87 9.59
N ASN A 64 -13.46 6.69 9.33
CA ASN A 64 -13.31 8.05 9.85
C ASN A 64 -13.50 9.13 8.77
N ARG A 65 -14.16 8.81 7.65
CA ARG A 65 -14.56 9.74 6.58
C ARG A 65 -13.40 10.39 5.82
N LEU A 66 -12.26 9.71 5.71
CA LEU A 66 -11.13 10.12 4.86
C LEU A 66 -10.97 9.14 3.70
N VAL A 67 -10.89 9.66 2.48
CA VAL A 67 -10.51 8.87 1.29
C VAL A 67 -9.05 8.40 1.45
N PRO A 68 -8.75 7.09 1.48
CA PRO A 68 -7.38 6.62 1.56
C PRO A 68 -6.71 6.61 0.20
N ILE A 69 -5.51 7.20 0.12
CA ILE A 69 -4.57 6.96 -0.98
C ILE A 69 -3.67 5.80 -0.58
N VAL A 70 -3.86 4.67 -1.26
CA VAL A 70 -3.14 3.42 -1.08
C VAL A 70 -1.90 3.43 -1.98
N GLU A 71 -0.70 3.54 -1.40
CA GLU A 71 0.56 3.70 -2.16
C GLU A 71 1.52 2.51 -1.91
N PRO A 72 1.38 1.41 -2.65
CA PRO A 72 2.35 0.31 -2.68
C PRO A 72 3.49 0.63 -3.66
N GLU A 73 4.44 1.47 -3.26
CA GLU A 73 5.53 1.90 -4.14
C GLU A 73 6.57 0.78 -4.30
N ILE A 74 6.72 0.30 -5.53
CA ILE A 74 7.84 -0.58 -5.91
C ILE A 74 8.97 0.31 -6.41
N LEU A 75 10.13 0.22 -5.76
CA LEU A 75 11.31 0.99 -6.10
C LEU A 75 11.89 0.58 -7.46
N THR A 76 12.37 1.56 -8.22
CA THR A 76 13.01 1.37 -9.52
C THR A 76 14.49 0.98 -9.41
N ASP A 77 15.04 0.94 -8.20
CA ASP A 77 16.43 0.54 -7.96
C ASP A 77 16.72 -0.86 -8.51
N GLY A 78 17.85 -1.02 -9.20
CA GLY A 78 18.34 -2.29 -9.72
C GLY A 78 18.57 -2.28 -11.23
N SER A 79 18.78 -3.46 -11.79
CA SER A 79 19.03 -3.69 -13.22
C SER A 79 17.99 -4.64 -13.84
N HIS A 80 16.80 -4.71 -13.24
CA HIS A 80 15.70 -5.51 -13.77
C HIS A 80 15.13 -4.83 -15.02
N ASP A 81 14.55 -5.62 -15.91
CA ASP A 81 13.87 -5.06 -17.09
C ASP A 81 12.41 -4.71 -16.79
N ILE A 82 11.78 -4.04 -17.75
CA ILE A 82 10.39 -3.60 -17.67
C ILE A 82 9.41 -4.78 -17.54
N THR A 83 9.75 -5.96 -18.03
CA THR A 83 8.91 -7.16 -17.94
C THR A 83 8.91 -7.69 -16.52
N VAL A 84 10.06 -7.75 -15.87
CA VAL A 84 10.17 -8.07 -14.43
C VAL A 84 9.41 -7.04 -13.59
N CYS A 85 9.53 -5.75 -13.92
CA CYS A 85 8.76 -4.71 -13.24
C CYS A 85 7.25 -4.93 -13.38
N ALA A 86 6.77 -5.28 -14.58
CA ALA A 86 5.36 -5.58 -14.85
C ALA A 86 4.86 -6.78 -14.02
N GLU A 87 5.58 -7.90 -14.04
CA GLU A 87 5.22 -9.12 -13.31
C GLU A 87 5.16 -8.88 -11.80
N VAL A 88 6.15 -8.18 -11.25
CA VAL A 88 6.17 -7.85 -9.82
C VAL A 88 5.02 -6.90 -9.47
N THR A 89 4.78 -5.87 -10.30
CA THR A 89 3.71 -4.90 -10.09
C THR A 89 2.35 -5.58 -10.11
N GLU A 90 2.09 -6.46 -11.08
CA GLU A 90 0.85 -7.24 -11.16
C GLU A 90 0.63 -8.07 -9.90
N ARG A 91 1.67 -8.81 -9.46
CA ARG A 91 1.59 -9.66 -8.26
C ARG A 91 1.33 -8.85 -6.99
N VAL A 92 1.99 -7.70 -6.84
CA VAL A 92 1.80 -6.80 -5.69
C VAL A 92 0.40 -6.20 -5.71
N LEU A 93 -0.06 -5.67 -6.85
CA LEU A 93 -1.38 -5.05 -6.96
C LEU A 93 -2.50 -6.08 -6.74
N ALA A 94 -2.38 -7.29 -7.27
CA ALA A 94 -3.34 -8.35 -7.01
C ALA A 94 -3.47 -8.64 -5.50
N ALA A 95 -2.36 -8.74 -4.78
CA ALA A 95 -2.36 -8.94 -3.33
C ALA A 95 -2.94 -7.73 -2.57
N VAL A 96 -2.62 -6.51 -2.98
CA VAL A 96 -3.17 -5.28 -2.39
C VAL A 96 -4.68 -5.23 -2.56
N PHE A 97 -5.20 -5.42 -3.77
CA PHE A 97 -6.65 -5.38 -4.01
C PHE A 97 -7.40 -6.55 -3.34
N LYS A 98 -6.80 -7.74 -3.28
CA LYS A 98 -7.31 -8.86 -2.48
C LYS A 98 -7.47 -8.45 -1.00
N ALA A 99 -6.43 -7.87 -0.40
CA ALA A 99 -6.46 -7.44 0.99
C ALA A 99 -7.47 -6.29 1.22
N LEU A 100 -7.55 -5.31 0.30
CA LEU A 100 -8.56 -4.26 0.36
C LEU A 100 -9.99 -4.84 0.39
N ASN A 101 -10.26 -5.83 -0.46
CA ASN A 101 -11.54 -6.52 -0.48
C ASN A 101 -11.80 -7.32 0.81
N ASP A 102 -10.81 -8.05 1.31
CA ASP A 102 -10.93 -8.85 2.55
C ASP A 102 -11.19 -7.95 3.78
N HIS A 103 -10.74 -6.69 3.74
CA HIS A 103 -11.00 -5.67 4.74
C HIS A 103 -12.26 -4.82 4.46
N HIS A 104 -13.04 -5.18 3.44
CA HIS A 104 -14.26 -4.48 3.03
C HIS A 104 -14.06 -2.98 2.74
N VAL A 105 -12.92 -2.62 2.14
CA VAL A 105 -12.65 -1.25 1.69
C VAL A 105 -13.53 -0.93 0.47
N LEU A 106 -14.25 0.18 0.51
CA LEU A 106 -15.06 0.68 -0.60
C LEU A 106 -14.15 1.27 -1.69
N LEU A 107 -14.01 0.62 -2.84
CA LEU A 107 -13.06 1.05 -3.88
C LEU A 107 -13.44 2.39 -4.51
N GLU A 108 -14.74 2.69 -4.63
CA GLU A 108 -15.28 3.96 -5.12
C GLU A 108 -14.88 5.15 -4.22
N GLY A 109 -14.56 4.86 -2.96
CA GLY A 109 -14.11 5.82 -1.96
C GLY A 109 -12.61 5.73 -1.66
N ALA A 110 -11.79 5.19 -2.55
CA ALA A 110 -10.34 5.02 -2.40
C ALA A 110 -9.59 5.43 -3.67
N LEU A 111 -8.29 5.70 -3.53
CA LEU A 111 -7.39 5.99 -4.66
C LEU A 111 -6.16 5.11 -4.57
N LEU A 112 -5.65 4.66 -5.72
CA LEU A 112 -4.38 3.96 -5.83
C LEU A 112 -3.30 4.95 -6.28
N LYS A 113 -2.13 4.89 -5.63
CA LYS A 113 -0.92 5.59 -6.06
C LYS A 113 0.21 4.57 -6.28
N PRO A 114 0.25 3.93 -7.46
CA PRO A 114 1.28 2.94 -7.77
C PRO A 114 2.55 3.60 -8.31
N ASN A 115 3.61 2.81 -8.48
CA ASN A 115 4.68 3.13 -9.43
C ASN A 115 4.20 2.92 -10.87
N MET A 116 4.85 3.59 -11.82
CA MET A 116 4.77 3.19 -13.22
C MET A 116 5.60 1.92 -13.43
N VAL A 117 5.25 1.12 -14.43
CA VAL A 117 6.08 0.02 -14.91
C VAL A 117 7.16 0.62 -15.82
N THR A 118 8.42 0.53 -15.41
CA THR A 118 9.57 1.19 -16.04
C THR A 118 10.72 0.24 -16.28
#